data_AF-A0AA36FLF8-F1
#
_entry.id   AF-A0AA36FLF8-F1
#
_cell.length_a   1.000
_cell.length_b   1.000
_cell.length_c   1.000
_cell.angle_alpha   90.00
_cell.angle_beta   90.00
_cell.angle_gamma   90.00
#
_symmetry.space_group_name_H-M   'P 1'
#
loop_
_entity.id
_entity.type
_entity.pdbx_description
1 polymer ?
#
loop_
_entity_poly.entity_id
_entity_poly.type
_entity_poly.pdbx_seq_one_letter_code
_entity_poly.pdbx_strand_id
1 'polypeptide(L)'
;MALGEEVVEEEVVVEEEDVVEEEEVVEEEKVVEEVEVVEEEEVVKEEVVVEEEKVVEEEEVVKEEVVEEEKVVEEEEEIAAKEEEVEEEESRTVLYNVSFISDEDSGNEEQMVGGEITEKQEEETIIVSEIFTRAKLFDRLITRSINDLQKIYKDYLNKHCLSFLQEGDPSGLKVPNSYEKNIQKWRQEIQNEYTILQCQLTELQDLGVSLLNYVSTIDRVSQVMSEVLDFLPHIIELIKLWLIEEEIYLKKIEDELSSLLRNKSRCSKALRQQHVVVKEVRGNYQQQKFISQRLWQDVKATLQEKKVLEQQENILKNNLNVTESELSLKKSTRADAEVQFQSHQSTSPMFFDHWTDFIEKQELDICQLRLRRDRVKVEWSRLIKSKYYCQRKLDDVDSKYQSCKKVLDQMESKLQKEEDDYLKLERDLDGLIAKVDVLERIREQKIQTHTIETIFMKPKALESEPNSDTTFDKASSLVASEIGKDWICLYKILPFRPTRDIRSRMRDIESRN
;
A
#
# COMPACT_ATOMS: atom_id res chain seq x y z
N MET A 1 -2.95 -42.28 -20.55
CA MET A 1 -3.49 -43.18 -21.58
C MET A 1 -3.81 -44.51 -20.94
N ALA A 2 -5.08 -44.74 -20.63
CA ALA A 2 -5.75 -46.04 -20.63
C ALA A 2 -7.24 -45.71 -20.48
N LEU A 3 -7.99 -46.07 -21.51
CA LEU A 3 -9.42 -45.84 -21.72
C LEU A 3 -10.23 -47.02 -21.13
N GLY A 4 -11.52 -46.80 -20.88
CA GLY A 4 -12.56 -47.80 -20.64
C GLY A 4 -13.73 -47.16 -19.88
N GLU A 5 -14.71 -46.54 -20.56
CA GLU A 5 -15.99 -47.12 -21.06
C GLU A 5 -16.87 -47.67 -19.91
N GLU A 6 -17.93 -46.93 -19.52
CA GLU A 6 -19.34 -46.96 -20.02
C GLU A 6 -20.17 -48.12 -19.42
N VAL A 7 -21.11 -47.87 -18.50
CA VAL A 7 -22.56 -47.53 -18.65
C VAL A 7 -23.44 -48.76 -18.35
N VAL A 8 -24.59 -48.50 -17.68
CA VAL A 8 -25.94 -49.15 -17.67
C VAL A 8 -26.50 -48.97 -16.24
N GLU A 9 -27.30 -47.93 -15.98
CA GLU A 9 -28.78 -47.87 -16.04
C GLU A 9 -29.48 -48.77 -15.01
N GLU A 10 -30.30 -48.17 -14.15
CA GLU A 10 -31.67 -48.66 -13.89
C GLU A 10 -32.55 -47.54 -13.32
N GLU A 11 -33.69 -47.37 -14.00
CA GLU A 11 -34.79 -46.45 -13.73
C GLU A 11 -35.62 -46.89 -12.51
N VAL A 12 -36.19 -45.94 -11.77
CA VAL A 12 -37.51 -46.12 -11.15
C VAL A 12 -38.33 -44.85 -11.35
N VAL A 13 -39.43 -45.01 -12.08
CA VAL A 13 -40.53 -44.07 -12.35
C VAL A 13 -41.68 -44.36 -11.37
N VAL A 14 -42.64 -43.43 -11.30
CA VAL A 14 -44.09 -43.54 -10.96
C VAL A 14 -44.46 -42.65 -9.76
N GLU A 15 -44.96 -41.43 -10.01
CA GLU A 15 -46.39 -40.98 -9.99
C GLU A 15 -46.85 -40.69 -8.53
N GLU A 16 -47.62 -39.66 -8.18
CA GLU A 16 -48.83 -39.09 -8.79
C GLU A 16 -49.14 -37.71 -8.12
N GLU A 17 -49.76 -36.83 -8.91
CA GLU A 17 -50.84 -35.85 -8.62
C GLU A 17 -51.06 -35.24 -7.22
N ASP A 18 -51.20 -33.91 -7.16
CA ASP A 18 -52.48 -33.33 -6.72
C ASP A 18 -52.73 -31.89 -7.22
N VAL A 19 -54.02 -31.61 -7.40
CA VAL A 19 -54.63 -30.56 -8.24
C VAL A 19 -55.10 -29.35 -7.41
N VAL A 20 -54.87 -28.16 -7.97
CA VAL A 20 -55.64 -26.87 -7.97
C VAL A 20 -56.83 -26.68 -7.01
N GLU A 21 -56.85 -25.54 -6.30
CA GLU A 21 -58.02 -24.64 -6.06
C GLU A 21 -57.49 -23.18 -6.10
N GLU A 22 -57.77 -22.38 -7.15
CA GLU A 22 -58.89 -21.42 -7.32
C GLU A 22 -58.95 -20.32 -6.23
N GLU A 23 -58.50 -19.10 -6.56
CA GLU A 23 -59.30 -17.90 -6.88
C GLU A 23 -59.71 -17.07 -5.64
N GLU A 24 -59.18 -15.85 -5.53
CA GLU A 24 -60.05 -14.71 -5.19
C GLU A 24 -59.46 -13.40 -5.78
N VAL A 25 -60.29 -12.75 -6.59
CA VAL A 25 -60.09 -11.44 -7.21
C VAL A 25 -60.92 -10.44 -6.40
N VAL A 26 -60.32 -9.34 -5.90
CA VAL A 26 -61.06 -8.12 -5.56
C VAL A 26 -60.25 -6.87 -5.91
N GLU A 27 -60.74 -6.18 -6.94
CA GLU A 27 -60.91 -4.72 -7.17
C GLU A 27 -60.27 -3.74 -6.16
N GLU A 28 -59.38 -2.82 -6.58
CA GLU A 28 -59.59 -1.47 -7.15
C GLU A 28 -59.26 -0.34 -6.14
N GLU A 29 -58.42 0.60 -6.63
CA GLU A 29 -58.28 2.03 -6.32
C GLU A 29 -58.46 2.59 -4.88
N LYS A 30 -57.39 3.22 -4.34
CA LYS A 30 -57.32 4.70 -4.15
C LYS A 30 -56.03 5.19 -3.46
N VAL A 31 -55.35 6.11 -4.15
CA VAL A 31 -54.83 7.43 -3.71
C VAL A 31 -54.13 7.55 -2.34
N VAL A 32 -52.82 7.78 -2.42
CA VAL A 32 -51.97 8.79 -1.73
C VAL A 32 -52.48 9.38 -0.39
N GLU A 33 -51.72 9.19 0.69
CA GLU A 33 -51.26 10.29 1.56
C GLU A 33 -50.17 9.83 2.55
N GLU A 34 -49.06 10.57 2.53
CA GLU A 34 -48.13 10.89 3.62
C GLU A 34 -47.59 9.74 4.51
N VAL A 35 -46.37 9.30 4.21
CA VAL A 35 -45.48 8.70 5.21
C VAL A 35 -44.54 9.79 5.70
N GLU A 36 -44.71 10.13 6.98
CA GLU A 36 -43.80 10.87 7.84
C GLU A 36 -42.33 10.48 7.59
N VAL A 37 -41.52 11.49 7.27
CA VAL A 37 -40.06 11.38 7.33
C VAL A 37 -39.64 11.79 8.73
N VAL A 38 -39.45 10.80 9.60
CA VAL A 38 -38.84 10.97 10.93
C VAL A 38 -37.35 10.62 10.81
N GLU A 39 -36.56 11.69 10.97
CA GLU A 39 -35.32 11.82 11.74
C GLU A 39 -34.06 10.98 11.45
N GLU A 40 -32.95 11.70 11.69
CA GLU A 40 -31.60 11.25 12.01
C GLU A 40 -30.67 10.83 10.85
N GLU A 41 -29.77 11.74 10.48
CA GLU A 41 -28.35 11.47 10.69
C GLU A 41 -27.56 12.79 10.90
N GLU A 42 -26.74 12.76 11.94
CA GLU A 42 -25.97 13.86 12.52
C GLU A 42 -25.04 14.57 11.53
N VAL A 43 -25.04 15.89 11.66
CA VAL A 43 -24.07 16.80 11.05
C VAL A 43 -22.71 16.60 11.74
N VAL A 44 -21.76 15.95 11.05
CA VAL A 44 -20.37 15.88 11.50
C VAL A 44 -19.78 17.30 11.44
N LYS A 45 -19.34 17.75 12.62
CA LYS A 45 -18.66 19.03 12.86
C LYS A 45 -17.43 19.17 11.96
N GLU A 46 -17.42 20.21 11.13
CA GLU A 46 -16.21 20.75 10.52
C GLU A 46 -15.39 21.46 11.60
N GLU A 47 -14.20 20.96 11.89
CA GLU A 47 -13.16 21.71 12.59
C GLU A 47 -12.60 22.76 11.63
N VAL A 48 -13.02 24.01 11.84
CA VAL A 48 -12.40 25.21 11.27
C VAL A 48 -11.21 25.57 12.16
N VAL A 49 -9.99 25.29 11.68
CA VAL A 49 -8.76 25.86 12.24
C VAL A 49 -8.40 27.08 11.40
N VAL A 50 -8.70 28.27 11.92
CA VAL A 50 -8.09 29.54 11.50
C VAL A 50 -7.83 30.34 12.76
N GLU A 51 -6.58 30.34 13.24
CA GLU A 51 -6.09 31.41 14.11
C GLU A 51 -5.17 32.30 13.26
N GLU A 52 -5.68 33.49 12.97
CA GLU A 52 -4.92 34.61 12.45
C GLU A 52 -4.04 35.21 13.56
N GLU A 53 -2.80 35.52 13.19
CA GLU A 53 -1.86 36.32 13.97
C GLU A 53 -2.48 37.63 14.45
N LYS A 54 -2.29 37.94 15.74
CA LYS A 54 -2.42 39.31 16.24
C LYS A 54 -1.23 39.66 17.13
N VAL A 55 -0.34 40.46 16.54
CA VAL A 55 0.70 41.25 17.21
C VAL A 55 0.02 42.33 18.05
N VAL A 56 0.58 42.66 19.24
CA VAL A 56 0.84 44.02 19.78
C VAL A 56 1.11 44.01 21.30
N GLU A 57 2.28 44.58 21.62
CA GLU A 57 2.72 45.45 22.75
C GLU A 57 2.71 45.00 24.23
N GLU A 58 3.94 44.99 24.75
CA GLU A 58 4.49 45.76 25.89
C GLU A 58 3.95 45.63 27.34
N GLU A 59 4.96 45.44 28.20
CA GLU A 59 5.22 46.07 29.51
C GLU A 59 4.87 45.41 30.85
N GLU A 60 5.87 45.59 31.75
CA GLU A 60 5.92 45.62 33.21
C GLU A 60 6.13 44.34 34.09
N VAL A 61 7.38 44.26 34.59
CA VAL A 61 7.85 44.15 35.99
C VAL A 61 7.20 43.12 36.94
N VAL A 62 7.96 42.12 37.41
CA VAL A 62 8.04 41.73 38.84
C VAL A 62 9.44 41.20 39.19
N LYS A 63 9.88 41.55 40.41
CA LYS A 63 11.18 41.35 41.07
C LYS A 63 11.37 39.95 41.69
N GLU A 64 12.65 39.66 41.96
CA GLU A 64 13.24 38.92 43.11
C GLU A 64 12.87 37.43 43.31
N GLU A 65 13.88 36.55 43.24
CA GLU A 65 14.46 35.92 44.45
C GLU A 65 15.80 35.24 44.14
N VAL A 66 16.76 35.36 45.06
CA VAL A 66 18.15 34.88 45.02
C VAL A 66 18.26 33.68 45.97
N VAL A 67 18.76 32.51 45.52
CA VAL A 67 19.29 31.46 46.42
C VAL A 67 20.40 30.62 45.74
N GLU A 68 21.63 30.80 46.26
CA GLU A 68 22.75 29.86 46.51
C GLU A 68 23.07 28.69 45.53
N GLU A 69 24.09 28.86 44.69
CA GLU A 69 24.82 27.77 43.98
C GLU A 69 26.35 27.77 44.26
N GLU A 70 26.80 28.37 45.36
CA GLU A 70 28.22 28.57 45.65
C GLU A 70 28.94 27.32 46.22
N LYS A 71 28.28 26.14 46.27
CA LYS A 71 28.80 24.98 47.00
C LYS A 71 29.25 23.78 46.15
N VAL A 72 29.07 23.82 44.83
CA VAL A 72 29.45 22.70 43.94
C VAL A 72 30.80 22.94 43.25
N VAL A 73 31.25 24.19 43.16
CA VAL A 73 32.51 24.54 42.47
C VAL A 73 33.76 24.19 43.31
N GLU A 74 33.67 24.22 44.65
CA GLU A 74 34.82 23.91 45.51
C GLU A 74 35.22 22.42 45.49
N GLU A 75 34.28 21.48 45.25
CA GLU A 75 34.60 20.04 45.19
C GLU A 75 35.25 19.63 43.85
N GLU A 76 34.95 20.31 42.73
CA GLU A 76 35.56 20.00 41.43
C GLU A 76 37.00 20.53 41.31
N GLU A 77 37.31 21.69 41.89
CA GLU A 77 38.69 22.21 41.95
C GLU A 77 39.61 21.35 42.84
N GLU A 78 39.08 20.72 43.90
CA GLU A 78 39.88 19.86 44.79
C GLU A 78 40.25 18.51 44.13
N ILE A 79 39.49 18.04 43.14
CA ILE A 79 39.79 16.81 42.39
C ILE A 79 40.84 17.10 41.30
N ALA A 80 40.74 18.23 40.60
CA ALA A 80 41.72 18.64 39.60
C ALA A 80 43.12 18.86 40.19
N ALA A 81 43.20 19.46 41.39
CA ALA A 81 44.48 19.68 42.07
C ALA A 81 45.16 18.37 42.52
N LYS A 82 44.38 17.33 42.86
CA LYS A 82 44.92 16.02 43.25
C LYS A 82 45.42 15.19 42.07
N GLU A 83 44.85 15.36 40.87
CA GLU A 83 45.36 14.70 39.67
C GLU A 83 46.68 15.32 39.18
N GLU A 84 46.87 16.64 39.35
CA GLU A 84 48.11 17.34 38.99
C GLU A 84 49.28 16.95 39.92
N GLU A 85 49.04 16.73 41.22
CA GLU A 85 50.05 16.31 42.19
C GLU A 85 50.55 14.87 41.94
N VAL A 86 49.68 13.99 41.40
CA VAL A 86 50.04 12.62 41.02
C VAL A 86 50.87 12.57 39.72
N GLU A 87 50.60 13.45 38.74
CA GLU A 87 51.42 13.55 37.52
C GLU A 87 52.84 14.09 37.81
N GLU A 88 53.01 14.98 38.80
CA GLU A 88 54.34 15.44 39.22
C GLU A 88 55.16 14.35 39.92
N GLU A 89 54.54 13.51 40.77
CA GLU A 89 55.23 12.39 41.44
C GLU A 89 55.66 11.28 40.47
N GLU A 90 54.84 10.95 39.47
CA GLU A 90 55.19 9.97 38.42
C GLU A 90 56.32 10.47 37.52
N SER A 91 56.32 11.77 37.18
CA SER A 91 57.39 12.39 36.40
C SER A 91 58.73 12.39 37.15
N ARG A 92 58.69 12.54 38.48
CA ARG A 92 59.87 12.54 39.35
C ARG A 92 60.45 11.14 39.56
N THR A 93 59.60 10.10 39.56
CA THR A 93 60.05 8.70 39.67
C THR A 93 60.67 8.17 38.36
N VAL A 94 60.23 8.65 37.20
CA VAL A 94 60.86 8.29 35.91
C VAL A 94 62.27 8.87 35.79
N LEU A 95 62.50 10.11 36.25
CA LEU A 95 63.84 10.72 36.29
C LEU A 95 64.81 9.96 37.22
N TYR A 96 64.31 9.38 38.31
CA TYR A 96 65.13 8.63 39.28
C TYR A 96 65.51 7.22 38.77
N ASN A 97 64.66 6.59 37.96
CA ASN A 97 64.95 5.27 37.40
C ASN A 97 65.94 5.30 36.23
N VAL A 98 66.01 6.40 35.48
CA VAL A 98 67.01 6.56 34.39
C VAL A 98 68.42 6.73 34.96
N SER A 99 68.58 7.35 36.14
CA SER A 99 69.89 7.45 36.80
C SER A 99 70.36 6.13 37.43
N PHE A 100 69.45 5.21 37.76
CA PHE A 100 69.79 3.96 38.48
C PHE A 100 70.25 2.82 37.55
N ILE A 101 69.91 2.86 36.26
CA ILE A 101 70.31 1.80 35.30
C ILE A 101 71.78 1.95 34.86
N SER A 102 72.43 3.09 35.14
CA SER A 102 73.84 3.33 34.82
C SER A 102 74.86 2.77 35.84
N ASP A 103 74.43 2.30 37.01
CA ASP A 103 75.35 2.02 38.14
C ASP A 103 75.57 0.54 38.50
N GLU A 104 74.96 -0.43 37.80
CA GLU A 104 75.04 -1.86 38.20
C GLU A 104 76.09 -2.72 37.48
N ASP A 105 77.03 -2.16 36.71
CA ASP A 105 78.13 -2.96 36.15
C ASP A 105 79.48 -2.24 36.22
N SER A 106 80.16 -2.38 37.36
CA SER A 106 81.58 -2.78 37.50
C SER A 106 82.26 -2.11 38.70
N GLY A 107 82.61 -2.93 39.69
CA GLY A 107 83.48 -2.52 40.78
C GLY A 107 84.91 -2.33 40.28
N ASN A 108 85.41 -1.09 40.36
CA ASN A 108 86.79 -0.81 40.69
C ASN A 108 86.98 0.62 41.17
N GLU A 109 87.78 0.74 42.23
CA GLU A 109 88.04 1.95 43.02
C GLU A 109 88.77 3.06 42.24
N GLU A 110 88.49 4.29 42.69
CA GLU A 110 89.34 5.48 42.62
C GLU A 110 89.72 6.01 41.22
N GLN A 111 88.83 6.81 40.64
CA GLN A 111 89.19 8.15 40.14
C GLN A 111 87.93 8.99 39.93
N MET A 112 87.84 10.11 40.66
CA MET A 112 86.90 11.18 40.37
C MET A 112 87.21 11.75 38.99
N VAL A 113 86.49 11.26 37.99
CA VAL A 113 86.23 11.98 36.75
C VAL A 113 84.77 12.36 36.83
N GLY A 114 84.50 13.63 37.14
CA GLY A 114 83.22 14.23 36.84
C GLY A 114 83.03 14.14 35.34
N GLY A 115 82.32 13.09 34.89
CA GLY A 115 81.88 12.97 33.52
C GLY A 115 80.93 14.12 33.27
N GLU A 116 81.43 15.16 32.61
CA GLU A 116 80.60 16.10 31.89
C GLU A 116 79.63 15.25 31.06
N ILE A 117 78.34 15.25 31.45
CA ILE A 117 77.28 14.86 30.55
C ILE A 117 77.46 15.80 29.37
N THR A 118 78.02 15.29 28.28
CA THR A 118 78.29 16.11 27.10
C THR A 118 76.95 16.70 26.64
N GLU A 119 76.90 17.96 26.20
CA GLU A 119 75.67 18.63 25.70
C GLU A 119 74.83 17.73 24.78
N LYS A 120 75.47 16.82 24.04
CA LYS A 120 74.84 15.79 23.21
C LYS A 120 73.94 14.79 23.96
N GLN A 121 74.35 14.33 25.13
CA GLN A 121 73.56 13.38 25.92
C GLN A 121 72.34 14.06 26.54
N GLU A 122 72.47 15.32 26.96
CA GLU A 122 71.33 16.13 27.41
C GLU A 122 70.34 16.39 26.27
N GLU A 123 70.83 16.77 25.08
CA GLU A 123 70.00 16.92 23.87
C GLU A 123 69.27 15.62 23.49
N GLU A 124 69.94 14.46 23.55
CA GLU A 124 69.33 13.15 23.27
C GLU A 124 68.24 12.79 24.30
N THR A 125 68.44 13.05 25.59
CA THR A 125 67.40 12.84 26.62
C THR A 125 66.19 13.78 26.45
N ILE A 126 66.41 15.04 26.05
CA ILE A 126 65.32 15.99 25.78
C ILE A 126 64.48 15.52 24.60
N ILE A 127 65.12 15.07 23.52
CA ILE A 127 64.44 14.54 22.32
C ILE A 127 63.60 13.30 22.67
N VAL A 128 64.15 12.37 23.45
CA VAL A 128 63.44 11.15 23.87
C VAL A 128 62.24 11.47 24.77
N SER A 129 62.39 12.40 25.72
CA SER A 129 61.30 12.89 26.57
C SER A 129 60.16 13.52 25.74
N GLU A 130 60.50 14.36 24.77
CA GLU A 130 59.52 15.05 23.93
C GLU A 130 58.74 14.06 23.02
N ILE A 131 59.44 13.05 22.49
CA ILE A 131 58.82 11.95 21.72
C ILE A 131 57.81 11.19 22.59
N PHE A 132 58.14 10.93 23.85
CA PHE A 132 57.30 10.18 24.77
C PHE A 132 56.03 10.96 25.15
N THR A 133 56.17 12.25 25.42
CA THR A 133 55.04 13.15 25.68
C THR A 133 54.09 13.20 24.49
N ARG A 134 54.61 13.30 23.25
CA ARG A 134 53.78 13.26 22.04
C ARG A 134 53.05 11.94 21.86
N ALA A 135 53.70 10.82 22.15
CA ALA A 135 53.09 9.49 22.09
C ALA A 135 51.91 9.36 23.07
N LYS A 136 52.10 9.81 24.31
CA LYS A 136 51.05 9.84 25.34
C LYS A 136 49.87 10.73 24.96
N LEU A 137 50.15 11.94 24.45
CA LEU A 137 49.11 12.86 24.00
C LEU A 137 48.30 12.29 22.82
N PHE A 138 49.00 11.66 21.86
CA PHE A 138 48.34 10.97 20.75
C PHE A 138 47.42 9.85 21.25
N ASP A 139 47.91 8.99 22.14
CA ASP A 139 47.15 7.86 22.67
C ASP A 139 45.91 8.30 23.45
N ARG A 140 46.04 9.34 24.30
CA ARG A 140 44.92 9.97 25.01
C ARG A 140 43.88 10.52 24.03
N LEU A 141 44.32 11.29 23.03
CA LEU A 141 43.43 11.91 22.03
C LEU A 141 42.68 10.88 21.20
N ILE A 142 43.39 9.88 20.69
CA ILE A 142 42.82 8.86 19.81
C ILE A 142 41.89 7.94 20.57
N THR A 143 42.26 7.50 21.77
CA THR A 143 41.40 6.65 22.61
C THR A 143 40.08 7.35 22.92
N ARG A 144 40.13 8.63 23.29
CA ARG A 144 38.91 9.42 23.55
C ARG A 144 38.07 9.58 22.29
N SER A 145 38.68 10.00 21.19
CA SER A 145 37.98 10.26 19.92
C SER A 145 37.31 9.00 19.37
N ILE A 146 37.95 7.85 19.51
CA ILE A 146 37.42 6.56 19.07
C ILE A 146 36.28 6.10 19.96
N ASN A 147 36.41 6.24 21.28
CA ASN A 147 35.31 5.91 22.20
C ASN A 147 34.08 6.78 21.92
N ASP A 148 34.27 8.07 21.66
CA ASP A 148 33.18 8.98 21.30
C ASP A 148 32.56 8.60 19.95
N LEU A 149 33.37 8.29 18.92
CA LEU A 149 32.89 7.80 17.62
C LEU A 149 32.15 6.48 17.72
N GLN A 150 32.65 5.52 18.50
CA GLN A 150 31.98 4.26 18.76
C GLN A 150 30.67 4.45 19.51
N LYS A 151 30.64 5.38 20.46
CA LYS A 151 29.43 5.73 21.20
C LYS A 151 28.40 6.32 20.25
N ILE A 152 28.77 7.30 19.42
CA ILE A 152 27.90 7.85 18.38
C ILE A 152 27.43 6.75 17.42
N TYR A 153 28.33 5.92 16.90
CA TYR A 153 27.96 4.83 16.00
C TYR A 153 26.99 3.84 16.67
N LYS A 154 27.29 3.35 17.88
CA LYS A 154 26.45 2.38 18.59
C LYS A 154 25.13 2.97 19.07
N ASP A 155 25.16 4.16 19.66
CA ASP A 155 23.95 4.80 20.19
C ASP A 155 23.04 5.29 19.06
N TYR A 156 23.58 5.87 18.00
CA TYR A 156 22.75 6.50 16.98
C TYR A 156 22.31 5.52 15.90
N LEU A 157 23.25 4.78 15.33
CA LEU A 157 22.96 3.91 14.18
C LEU A 157 22.19 2.65 14.61
N ASN A 158 22.35 2.17 15.84
CA ASN A 158 21.57 1.02 16.31
C ASN A 158 20.25 1.40 17.00
N LYS A 159 20.12 2.60 17.60
CA LYS A 159 18.85 3.02 18.22
C LYS A 159 17.92 3.80 17.27
N HIS A 160 18.45 4.54 16.29
CA HIS A 160 17.65 5.47 15.48
C HIS A 160 17.51 5.07 14.00
N CYS A 161 18.41 4.26 13.47
CA CYS A 161 18.21 3.62 12.16
C CYS A 161 17.48 2.29 12.32
N LEU A 162 16.17 2.37 12.55
CA LEU A 162 15.27 1.23 12.45
C LEU A 162 15.17 0.79 10.98
N SER A 163 15.26 -0.52 10.75
CA SER A 163 14.90 -1.11 9.47
C SER A 163 13.38 -1.11 9.35
N PHE A 164 12.86 -0.66 8.21
CA PHE A 164 11.41 -0.58 7.98
C PHE A 164 10.83 -1.82 7.33
N LEU A 165 11.64 -2.87 7.15
CA LEU A 165 11.20 -4.15 6.58
C LEU A 165 10.13 -4.85 7.42
N GLN A 166 9.98 -4.47 8.70
CA GLN A 166 9.01 -5.05 9.63
C GLN A 166 7.65 -4.34 9.60
N GLU A 167 7.56 -3.12 9.05
CA GLU A 167 6.35 -2.28 9.07
C GLU A 167 5.29 -2.63 8.00
N GLY A 168 5.54 -3.69 7.23
CA GLY A 168 4.66 -4.19 6.18
C GLY A 168 5.47 -4.68 4.99
N ASP A 169 4.80 -5.10 3.92
CA ASP A 169 5.48 -5.34 2.64
C ASP A 169 5.73 -3.98 1.97
N PRO A 170 6.97 -3.46 1.93
CA PRO A 170 7.27 -2.20 1.26
C PRO A 170 7.22 -2.35 -0.27
N SER A 171 6.74 -3.49 -0.80
CA SER A 171 6.60 -3.71 -2.23
C SER A 171 5.75 -2.60 -2.87
N GLY A 172 6.42 -1.78 -3.67
CA GLY A 172 5.81 -0.67 -4.40
C GLY A 172 5.91 0.72 -3.74
N LEU A 173 6.55 0.85 -2.56
CA LEU A 173 6.96 2.15 -2.00
C LEU A 173 8.40 2.45 -2.40
N LYS A 174 8.69 3.65 -2.90
CA LYS A 174 10.03 3.96 -3.43
C LYS A 174 10.97 4.46 -2.34
N VAL A 175 10.50 5.33 -1.47
CA VAL A 175 11.32 6.02 -0.48
C VAL A 175 11.85 5.06 0.60
N PRO A 176 11.02 4.22 1.25
CA PRO A 176 11.50 3.26 2.24
C PRO A 176 12.52 2.25 1.67
N ASN A 177 12.27 1.73 0.47
CA ASN A 177 13.17 0.79 -0.19
C ASN A 177 14.52 1.42 -0.58
N SER A 178 14.52 2.70 -0.99
CA SER A 178 15.76 3.43 -1.25
C SER A 178 16.55 3.68 0.03
N TYR A 179 15.84 4.01 1.11
CA TYR A 179 16.45 4.28 2.41
C TYR A 179 17.07 3.03 3.02
N GLU A 180 16.40 1.88 2.97
CA GLU A 180 16.95 0.61 3.46
C GLU A 180 18.27 0.26 2.76
N LYS A 181 18.33 0.42 1.43
CA LYS A 181 19.56 0.22 0.66
C LYS A 181 20.66 1.21 1.04
N ASN A 182 20.30 2.48 1.21
CA ASN A 182 21.25 3.53 1.56
C ASN A 182 21.82 3.32 2.97
N ILE A 183 21.00 3.00 3.97
CA ILE A 183 21.49 2.67 5.31
C ILE A 183 22.47 1.52 5.25
N GLN A 184 22.11 0.40 4.62
CA GLN A 184 22.97 -0.79 4.56
C GLN A 184 24.33 -0.46 3.95
N LYS A 185 24.35 0.38 2.90
CA LYS A 185 25.58 0.89 2.31
C LYS A 185 26.41 1.70 3.32
N TRP A 186 25.80 2.68 3.99
CA TRP A 186 26.50 3.49 5.01
C TRP A 186 27.02 2.67 6.18
N ARG A 187 26.24 1.68 6.66
CA ARG A 187 26.68 0.74 7.72
C ARG A 187 27.95 0.02 7.30
N GLN A 188 27.99 -0.46 6.06
CA GLN A 188 29.12 -1.19 5.52
C GLN A 188 30.33 -0.28 5.32
N GLU A 189 30.17 0.91 4.75
CA GLU A 189 31.26 1.86 4.53
C GLU A 189 31.89 2.31 5.87
N ILE A 190 31.07 2.72 6.85
CA ILE A 190 31.58 3.14 8.15
C ILE A 190 32.26 1.96 8.88
N GLN A 191 31.68 0.76 8.82
CA GLN A 191 32.28 -0.42 9.46
C GLN A 191 33.62 -0.81 8.82
N ASN A 192 33.75 -0.68 7.49
CA ASN A 192 35.00 -0.96 6.79
C ASN A 192 36.10 0.01 7.23
N GLU A 193 35.82 1.31 7.23
CA GLU A 193 36.79 2.35 7.67
C GLU A 193 37.15 2.17 9.15
N TYR A 194 36.18 1.84 10.00
CA TYR A 194 36.42 1.55 11.41
C TYR A 194 37.33 0.33 11.61
N THR A 195 37.18 -0.70 10.77
CA THR A 195 38.02 -1.90 10.81
C THR A 195 39.46 -1.57 10.41
N ILE A 196 39.65 -0.73 9.39
CA ILE A 196 40.97 -0.25 8.96
C ILE A 196 41.64 0.54 10.10
N LEU A 197 40.91 1.48 10.71
CA LEU A 197 41.38 2.25 11.86
C LEU A 197 41.81 1.33 13.02
N GLN A 198 41.00 0.31 13.35
CA GLN A 198 41.36 -0.67 14.38
C GLN A 198 42.64 -1.45 14.06
N CYS A 199 42.85 -1.85 12.80
CA CYS A 199 44.08 -2.52 12.39
C CYS A 199 45.31 -1.62 12.60
N GLN A 200 45.23 -0.34 12.26
CA GLN A 200 46.34 0.61 12.47
C GLN A 200 46.65 0.86 13.93
N LEU A 201 45.63 0.88 14.78
CA LEU A 201 45.83 1.03 16.23
C LEU A 201 46.46 -0.21 16.86
N THR A 202 46.09 -1.39 16.36
CA THR A 202 46.72 -2.64 16.80
C THR A 202 48.19 -2.65 16.36
N GLU A 203 48.50 -2.18 15.14
CA GLU A 203 49.88 -2.02 14.69
C GLU A 203 50.67 -1.04 15.58
N LEU A 204 50.08 0.10 15.98
CA LEU A 204 50.71 1.04 16.91
C LEU A 204 50.97 0.42 18.28
N GLN A 205 50.02 -0.37 18.80
CA GLN A 205 50.18 -1.10 20.06
C GLN A 205 51.32 -2.12 19.97
N ASP A 206 51.41 -2.86 18.87
CA ASP A 206 52.46 -3.86 18.62
C ASP A 206 53.85 -3.22 18.48
N LEU A 207 53.93 -2.05 17.84
CA LEU A 207 55.18 -1.27 17.74
C LEU A 207 55.59 -0.68 19.11
N GLY A 208 54.62 -0.34 19.96
CA GLY A 208 54.81 0.28 21.28
C GLY A 208 55.10 -0.66 22.45
N VAL A 209 55.24 -1.97 22.23
CA VAL A 209 55.41 -2.98 23.30
C VAL A 209 56.65 -2.75 24.17
N SER A 210 57.72 -2.17 23.63
CA SER A 210 58.90 -1.78 24.42
C SER A 210 59.50 -0.46 23.95
N LEU A 211 60.09 0.29 24.88
CA LEU A 211 60.74 1.57 24.60
C LEU A 211 61.82 1.44 23.52
N LEU A 212 62.60 0.35 23.57
CA LEU A 212 63.67 0.09 22.60
C LEU A 212 63.10 -0.13 21.19
N ASN A 213 61.99 -0.88 21.09
CA ASN A 213 61.30 -1.11 19.81
C ASN A 213 60.73 0.20 19.27
N TYR A 214 60.02 0.95 20.12
CA TYR A 214 59.41 2.24 19.77
C TYR A 214 60.42 3.24 19.20
N VAL A 215 61.57 3.41 19.87
CA VAL A 215 62.63 4.31 19.41
C VAL A 215 63.26 3.80 18.11
N SER A 216 63.47 2.49 17.97
CA SER A 216 64.05 1.91 16.75
C SER A 216 63.13 1.97 15.52
N THR A 217 61.81 2.07 15.73
CA THR A 217 60.79 2.11 14.67
C THR A 217 60.05 3.44 14.62
N ILE A 218 60.64 4.53 15.13
CA ILE A 218 59.94 5.80 15.31
C ILE A 218 59.37 6.39 14.01
N ASP A 219 60.06 6.19 12.88
CA ASP A 219 59.58 6.62 11.57
C ASP A 219 58.29 5.89 11.18
N ARG A 220 58.21 4.58 11.46
CA ARG A 220 57.00 3.79 11.22
C ARG A 220 55.89 4.18 12.17
N VAL A 221 56.18 4.39 13.45
CA VAL A 221 55.20 4.87 14.43
C VAL A 221 54.61 6.21 13.99
N SER A 222 55.46 7.18 13.63
CA SER A 222 55.01 8.49 13.17
C SER A 222 54.20 8.39 11.87
N GLN A 223 54.55 7.47 10.98
CA GLN A 223 53.77 7.21 9.78
C GLN A 223 52.37 6.68 10.13
N VAL A 224 52.28 5.64 10.96
CA VAL A 224 50.98 5.04 11.34
C VAL A 224 50.14 6.04 12.13
N MET A 225 50.74 6.85 13.01
CA MET A 225 50.05 7.96 13.69
C MET A 225 49.47 8.98 12.70
N SER A 226 50.23 9.34 11.66
CA SER A 226 49.74 10.23 10.60
C SER A 226 48.57 9.59 9.82
N GLU A 227 48.69 8.30 9.47
CA GLU A 227 47.62 7.60 8.77
C GLU A 227 46.34 7.57 9.62
N VAL A 228 46.44 7.26 10.91
CA VAL A 228 45.29 7.30 11.85
C VAL A 228 44.63 8.68 11.90
N LEU A 229 45.43 9.76 11.91
CA LEU A 229 44.92 11.13 11.88
C LEU A 229 44.27 11.50 10.55
N ASP A 230 44.62 10.84 9.44
CA ASP A 230 43.98 11.01 8.14
C ASP A 230 42.66 10.21 8.04
N PHE A 231 42.56 9.04 8.70
CA PHE A 231 41.35 8.20 8.69
C PHE A 231 40.22 8.76 9.56
N LEU A 232 40.52 9.37 10.71
CA LEU A 232 39.50 9.86 11.63
C LEU A 232 38.54 10.91 11.00
N PRO A 233 39.06 11.95 10.31
CA PRO A 233 38.22 12.91 9.58
C PRO A 233 37.38 12.26 8.49
N HIS A 234 37.89 11.20 7.85
CA HIS A 234 37.16 10.49 6.81
C HIS A 234 35.91 9.79 7.37
N ILE A 235 36.05 9.09 8.50
CA ILE A 235 34.93 8.45 9.21
C ILE A 235 33.90 9.50 9.65
N ILE A 236 34.36 10.64 10.18
CA ILE A 236 33.50 11.75 10.59
C ILE A 236 32.69 12.28 9.39
N GLU A 237 33.33 12.44 8.23
CA GLU A 237 32.66 12.93 7.02
C GLU A 237 31.60 11.95 6.51
N LEU A 238 31.87 10.64 6.55
CA LEU A 238 30.87 9.62 6.21
C LEU A 238 29.65 9.69 7.14
N ILE A 239 29.87 9.88 8.44
CA ILE A 239 28.79 10.04 9.43
C ILE A 239 27.98 11.32 9.14
N LYS A 240 28.64 12.44 8.82
CA LYS A 240 27.96 13.70 8.47
C LYS A 240 27.08 13.55 7.22
N LEU A 241 27.61 12.93 6.16
CA LEU A 241 26.86 12.71 4.92
C LEU A 241 25.63 11.82 5.16
N TRP A 242 25.77 10.80 5.99
CA TRP A 242 24.64 9.97 6.41
C TRP A 242 23.58 10.78 7.17
N LEU A 243 23.97 11.59 8.17
CA LEU A 243 23.03 12.41 8.95
C LEU A 243 22.26 13.41 8.08
N ILE A 244 22.90 14.01 7.08
CA ILE A 244 22.24 14.89 6.12
C ILE A 244 21.18 14.12 5.30
N GLU A 245 21.52 12.91 4.83
CA GLU A 245 20.57 12.08 4.07
C GLU A 245 19.40 11.60 4.95
N GLU A 246 19.64 11.38 6.24
CA GLU A 246 18.62 11.04 7.24
C GLU A 246 17.61 12.18 7.45
N GLU A 247 18.07 13.42 7.52
CA GLU A 247 17.21 14.61 7.63
C GLU A 247 16.34 14.76 6.37
N ILE A 248 16.93 14.56 5.19
CA ILE A 248 16.24 14.64 3.90
C ILE A 248 15.21 13.51 3.75
N TYR A 249 15.43 12.35 4.38
CA TYR A 249 14.55 11.18 4.26
C TYR A 249 13.13 11.45 4.78
N LEU A 250 12.97 12.16 5.90
CA LEU A 250 11.66 12.54 6.43
C LEU A 250 10.87 13.37 5.43
N LYS A 251 11.53 14.34 4.79
CA LYS A 251 10.92 15.16 3.73
C LYS A 251 10.53 14.31 2.52
N LYS A 252 11.38 13.35 2.12
CA LYS A 252 11.05 12.40 1.05
C LYS A 252 9.83 11.53 1.40
N ILE A 253 9.67 11.10 2.65
CA ILE A 253 8.47 10.38 3.11
C ILE A 253 7.25 11.29 3.00
N GLU A 254 7.32 12.54 3.49
CA GLU A 254 6.20 13.48 3.43
C GLU A 254 5.78 13.81 1.99
N ASP A 255 6.74 13.91 1.08
CA ASP A 255 6.48 14.10 -0.35
C ASP A 255 5.79 12.87 -0.99
N GLU A 256 6.25 11.65 -0.69
CA GLU A 256 5.62 10.41 -1.18
C GLU A 256 4.22 10.23 -0.57
N LEU A 257 4.05 10.49 0.72
CA LEU A 257 2.78 10.47 1.43
C LEU A 257 1.80 11.48 0.82
N SER A 258 2.22 12.72 0.60
CA SER A 258 1.40 13.77 -0.04
C SER A 258 0.97 13.37 -1.44
N SER A 259 1.86 12.73 -2.22
CA SER A 259 1.56 12.19 -3.55
C SER A 259 0.52 11.07 -3.48
N LEU A 260 0.67 10.12 -2.56
CA LEU A 260 -0.27 9.01 -2.35
C LEU A 260 -1.63 9.50 -1.86
N LEU A 261 -1.69 10.47 -0.94
CA LEU A 261 -2.94 11.07 -0.47
C LEU A 261 -3.69 11.79 -1.61
N ARG A 262 -2.98 12.50 -2.48
CA ARG A 262 -3.58 13.11 -3.69
C ARG A 262 -4.14 12.04 -4.62
N ASN A 263 -3.42 10.93 -4.82
CA ASN A 263 -3.89 9.81 -5.64
C ASN A 263 -5.09 9.10 -5.00
N LYS A 264 -5.08 8.87 -3.68
CA LYS A 264 -6.20 8.33 -2.89
C LYS A 264 -7.46 9.20 -3.06
N SER A 265 -7.31 10.53 -2.95
CA SER A 265 -8.42 11.48 -3.16
C SER A 265 -8.97 11.41 -4.59
N ARG A 266 -8.11 11.35 -5.61
CA ARG A 266 -8.53 11.20 -7.01
C ARG A 266 -9.25 9.88 -7.25
N CYS A 267 -8.70 8.78 -6.76
CA CYS A 267 -9.29 7.45 -6.88
C CYS A 267 -10.64 7.36 -6.16
N SER A 268 -10.75 7.90 -4.95
CA SER A 268 -12.00 7.97 -4.19
C SER A 268 -13.08 8.78 -4.92
N LYS A 269 -12.72 9.92 -5.53
CA LYS A 269 -13.64 10.71 -6.35
C LYS A 269 -14.11 9.94 -7.59
N ALA A 270 -13.19 9.26 -8.29
CA ALA A 270 -13.51 8.43 -9.45
C ALA A 270 -14.43 7.26 -9.06
N LEU A 271 -14.16 6.59 -7.93
CA LEU A 271 -14.98 5.50 -7.41
C LEU A 271 -16.41 5.95 -7.09
N ARG A 272 -16.58 7.12 -6.46
CA ARG A 272 -17.91 7.71 -6.21
C ARG A 272 -18.67 8.01 -7.50
N GLN A 273 -18.00 8.58 -8.49
CA GLN A 273 -18.60 8.86 -9.81
C GLN A 273 -19.03 7.55 -10.49
N GLN A 274 -18.15 6.55 -10.48
CA GLN A 274 -18.43 5.23 -11.06
C GLN A 274 -19.58 4.52 -10.36
N HIS A 275 -19.68 4.63 -9.03
CA HIS A 275 -20.80 4.08 -8.26
C HIS A 275 -22.16 4.62 -8.74
N VAL A 276 -22.23 5.93 -9.01
CA VAL A 276 -23.46 6.56 -9.53
C VAL A 276 -23.80 6.01 -10.92
N VAL A 277 -22.81 5.88 -11.80
CA VAL A 277 -22.99 5.31 -13.15
C VAL A 277 -23.50 3.86 -13.07
N VAL A 278 -22.87 3.01 -12.25
CA VAL A 278 -23.30 1.61 -12.05
C VAL A 278 -24.74 1.56 -11.54
N LYS A 279 -25.09 2.40 -10.56
CA LYS A 279 -26.45 2.47 -10.01
C LYS A 279 -27.49 2.86 -11.07
N GLU A 280 -27.17 3.85 -11.91
CA GLU A 280 -28.05 4.29 -13.01
C GLU A 280 -28.23 3.19 -14.06
N VAL A 281 -27.12 2.60 -14.55
CA VAL A 281 -27.15 1.53 -15.55
C VAL A 281 -27.91 0.32 -15.02
N ARG A 282 -27.69 -0.06 -13.76
CA ARG A 282 -28.41 -1.15 -13.10
C ARG A 282 -29.91 -0.87 -13.01
N GLY A 283 -30.31 0.36 -12.65
CA GLY A 283 -31.70 0.78 -12.62
C GLY A 283 -32.37 0.65 -13.99
N ASN A 284 -31.71 1.16 -15.04
CA ASN A 284 -32.20 1.06 -16.42
C ASN A 284 -32.31 -0.40 -16.90
N TYR A 285 -31.31 -1.24 -16.58
CA TYR A 285 -31.34 -2.67 -16.88
C TYR A 285 -32.53 -3.37 -16.21
N GLN A 286 -32.80 -3.09 -14.93
CA GLN A 286 -33.92 -3.68 -14.20
C GLN A 286 -35.28 -3.29 -14.80
N GLN A 287 -35.46 -2.02 -15.17
CA GLN A 287 -36.67 -1.56 -15.84
C GLN A 287 -36.87 -2.28 -17.20
N GLN A 288 -35.81 -2.36 -18.01
CA GLN A 288 -35.87 -3.04 -19.30
C GLN A 288 -36.13 -4.55 -19.14
N LYS A 289 -35.56 -5.17 -18.11
CA LYS A 289 -35.79 -6.58 -17.76
C LYS A 289 -37.26 -6.85 -17.42
N PHE A 290 -37.89 -5.96 -16.66
CA PHE A 290 -39.32 -6.05 -16.38
C PHE A 290 -40.17 -5.96 -17.66
N ILE A 291 -39.86 -5.02 -18.56
CA ILE A 291 -40.56 -4.89 -19.86
C ILE A 291 -40.39 -6.16 -20.69
N SER A 292 -39.18 -6.71 -20.76
CA SER A 292 -38.88 -7.96 -21.47
C SER A 292 -39.68 -9.14 -20.93
N GLN A 293 -39.77 -9.27 -19.60
CA GLN A 293 -40.56 -10.31 -18.93
C GLN A 293 -42.05 -10.19 -19.25
N ARG A 294 -42.61 -8.98 -19.24
CA ARG A 294 -44.01 -8.75 -19.60
C ARG A 294 -44.29 -9.12 -21.05
N LEU A 295 -43.43 -8.70 -21.99
CA LEU A 295 -43.57 -9.08 -23.40
C LEU A 295 -43.50 -10.59 -23.60
N TRP A 296 -42.64 -11.30 -22.86
CA TRP A 296 -42.57 -12.75 -22.92
C TRP A 296 -43.86 -13.43 -22.42
N GLN A 297 -44.50 -12.89 -21.38
CA GLN A 297 -45.81 -13.36 -20.94
C GLN A 297 -46.87 -13.17 -22.02
N ASP A 298 -46.87 -12.04 -22.73
CA ASP A 298 -47.78 -11.79 -23.85
C ASP A 298 -47.53 -12.76 -25.02
N VAL A 299 -46.27 -13.07 -25.34
CA VAL A 299 -45.91 -14.13 -26.31
C VAL A 299 -46.48 -15.47 -25.87
N LYS A 300 -46.32 -15.83 -24.59
CA LYS A 300 -46.83 -17.10 -24.05
C LYS A 300 -48.36 -17.19 -24.13
N ALA A 301 -49.06 -16.10 -23.79
CA ALA A 301 -50.52 -16.03 -23.85
C ALA A 301 -51.03 -16.16 -25.30
N THR A 302 -50.40 -15.48 -26.26
CA THR A 302 -50.78 -15.57 -27.68
C THR A 302 -50.48 -16.95 -28.28
N LEU A 303 -49.41 -17.62 -27.84
CA LEU A 303 -49.14 -19.02 -28.21
C LEU A 303 -50.21 -19.98 -27.67
N GLN A 304 -50.71 -19.75 -26.46
CA GLN A 304 -51.82 -20.54 -25.91
C GLN A 304 -53.12 -20.30 -26.69
N GLU A 305 -53.44 -19.04 -27.00
CA GLU A 305 -54.59 -18.68 -27.86
C GLU A 305 -54.52 -19.40 -29.21
N LYS A 306 -53.34 -19.41 -29.84
CA LYS A 306 -53.10 -20.13 -31.10
C LYS A 306 -53.39 -21.63 -30.98
N LYS A 307 -52.92 -22.28 -29.91
CA LYS A 307 -53.17 -23.71 -29.66
C LYS A 307 -54.67 -24.01 -29.53
N VAL A 308 -55.42 -23.16 -28.83
CA VAL A 308 -56.89 -23.32 -28.70
C VAL A 308 -57.56 -23.20 -30.07
N LEU A 309 -57.17 -22.24 -30.91
CA LEU A 309 -57.70 -22.10 -32.26
C LEU A 309 -57.36 -23.30 -33.17
N GLU A 310 -56.19 -23.91 -33.01
CA GLU A 310 -55.80 -25.14 -33.72
C GLU A 310 -56.65 -26.35 -33.27
N GLN A 311 -56.95 -26.46 -31.97
CA GLN A 311 -57.87 -27.49 -31.47
C GLN A 311 -59.28 -27.31 -32.05
N GLN A 312 -59.80 -26.08 -32.07
CA GLN A 312 -61.09 -25.75 -32.67
C GLN A 312 -61.13 -26.09 -34.17
N GLU A 313 -60.03 -25.86 -34.89
CA GLU A 313 -59.91 -26.22 -36.30
C GLU A 313 -60.06 -27.73 -36.50
N ASN A 314 -59.39 -28.53 -35.70
CA ASN A 314 -59.51 -29.98 -35.76
C ASN A 314 -60.95 -30.45 -35.49
N ILE A 315 -61.64 -29.85 -34.51
CA ILE A 315 -63.03 -30.16 -34.21
C ILE A 315 -63.94 -29.82 -35.40
N LEU A 316 -63.82 -28.61 -35.96
CA LEU A 316 -64.64 -28.21 -37.12
C LEU A 316 -64.35 -29.07 -38.36
N LYS A 317 -63.09 -29.44 -38.58
CA LYS A 317 -62.68 -30.34 -39.67
C LYS A 317 -63.31 -31.72 -39.51
N ASN A 318 -63.28 -32.29 -38.31
CA ASN A 318 -63.92 -33.57 -38.01
C ASN A 318 -65.44 -33.50 -38.20
N ASN A 319 -66.08 -32.45 -37.68
CA ASN A 319 -67.51 -32.22 -37.85
C ASN A 319 -67.90 -32.09 -39.33
N LEU A 320 -67.10 -31.37 -40.13
CA LEU A 320 -67.33 -31.25 -41.56
C LEU A 320 -67.26 -32.62 -42.23
N ASN A 321 -66.19 -33.39 -41.99
CA ASN A 321 -66.01 -34.74 -42.55
C ASN A 321 -67.16 -35.69 -42.20
N VAL A 322 -67.63 -35.67 -40.94
CA VAL A 322 -68.78 -36.47 -40.49
C VAL A 322 -70.04 -36.05 -41.24
N THR A 323 -70.34 -34.75 -41.28
CA THR A 323 -71.54 -34.25 -41.98
C THR A 323 -71.50 -34.53 -43.49
N GLU A 324 -70.32 -34.49 -44.12
CA GLU A 324 -70.16 -34.83 -45.54
C GLU A 324 -70.34 -36.33 -45.80
N SER A 325 -69.85 -37.18 -44.90
CA SER A 325 -70.02 -38.64 -44.97
C SER A 325 -71.49 -39.03 -44.79
N GLU A 326 -72.18 -38.48 -43.78
CA GLU A 326 -73.63 -38.68 -43.55
C GLU A 326 -74.45 -38.20 -44.76
N LEU A 327 -74.10 -37.04 -45.31
CA LEU A 327 -74.79 -36.45 -46.46
C LEU A 327 -74.59 -37.31 -47.72
N SER A 328 -73.39 -37.89 -47.91
CA SER A 328 -73.11 -38.84 -48.99
C SER A 328 -73.94 -40.12 -48.85
N LEU A 329 -73.97 -40.70 -47.65
CA LEU A 329 -74.75 -41.90 -47.35
C LEU A 329 -76.25 -41.65 -47.61
N LYS A 330 -76.79 -40.54 -47.09
CA LYS A 330 -78.20 -40.17 -47.26
C LYS A 330 -78.59 -39.94 -48.71
N LYS A 331 -77.69 -39.35 -49.51
CA LYS A 331 -77.88 -39.22 -50.96
C LYS A 331 -77.91 -40.58 -51.65
N SER A 332 -77.02 -41.50 -51.28
CA SER A 332 -77.02 -42.87 -51.82
C SER A 332 -78.31 -43.60 -51.47
N THR A 333 -78.69 -43.63 -50.19
CA THR A 333 -79.91 -44.32 -49.73
C THR A 333 -81.17 -43.77 -50.39
N ARG A 334 -81.21 -42.45 -50.64
CA ARG A 334 -82.31 -41.83 -51.40
C ARG A 334 -82.29 -42.28 -52.87
N ALA A 335 -81.12 -42.28 -53.52
CA ALA A 335 -81.00 -42.71 -54.90
C ALA A 335 -81.39 -44.19 -55.08
N ASP A 336 -80.97 -45.05 -54.14
CA ASP A 336 -81.33 -46.47 -54.11
C ASP A 336 -82.85 -46.65 -53.92
N ALA A 337 -83.46 -45.88 -53.01
CA ALA A 337 -84.90 -45.88 -52.78
C ALA A 337 -85.70 -45.42 -54.01
N GLU A 338 -85.21 -44.40 -54.73
CA GLU A 338 -85.80 -43.92 -55.98
C GLU A 338 -85.74 -44.98 -57.08
N VAL A 339 -84.60 -45.66 -57.23
CA VAL A 339 -84.45 -46.77 -58.18
C VAL A 339 -85.40 -47.93 -57.84
N GLN A 340 -85.52 -48.29 -56.56
CA GLN A 340 -86.44 -49.34 -56.10
C GLN A 340 -87.90 -48.95 -56.35
N PHE A 341 -88.28 -47.71 -56.04
CA PHE A 341 -89.60 -47.15 -56.32
C PHE A 341 -89.95 -47.21 -57.81
N GLN A 342 -89.02 -46.84 -58.69
CA GLN A 342 -89.22 -46.87 -60.15
C GLN A 342 -89.28 -48.29 -60.74
N SER A 343 -88.61 -49.26 -60.12
CA SER A 343 -88.57 -50.65 -60.59
C SER A 343 -89.80 -51.49 -60.23
N HIS A 344 -90.62 -51.03 -59.28
CA HIS A 344 -91.77 -51.78 -58.76
C HIS A 344 -93.05 -51.53 -59.59
N GLN A 345 -93.66 -52.60 -60.13
CA GLN A 345 -94.91 -52.53 -60.92
C GLN A 345 -96.20 -52.72 -60.09
N SER A 346 -96.16 -52.54 -58.76
CA SER A 346 -97.34 -52.79 -57.92
C SER A 346 -98.36 -51.63 -58.04
N THR A 347 -99.65 -51.93 -58.09
CA THR A 347 -100.76 -50.94 -58.13
C THR A 347 -101.35 -50.62 -56.74
N SER A 348 -100.64 -50.94 -55.65
CA SER A 348 -101.14 -50.71 -54.28
C SER A 348 -100.89 -49.27 -53.83
N PRO A 349 -101.92 -48.45 -53.56
CA PRO A 349 -101.76 -47.06 -53.12
C PRO A 349 -100.92 -46.91 -51.84
N MET A 350 -101.07 -47.83 -50.89
CA MET A 350 -100.31 -47.86 -49.63
C MET A 350 -98.79 -48.06 -49.84
N PHE A 351 -98.40 -48.73 -50.92
CA PHE A 351 -96.98 -48.87 -51.28
C PHE A 351 -96.42 -47.54 -51.80
N PHE A 352 -97.18 -46.83 -52.64
CA PHE A 352 -96.78 -45.52 -53.15
C PHE A 352 -96.64 -44.47 -52.03
N ASP A 353 -97.61 -44.39 -51.12
CA ASP A 353 -97.57 -43.43 -50.01
C ASP A 353 -96.36 -43.69 -49.10
N HIS A 354 -96.10 -44.95 -48.74
CA HIS A 354 -94.96 -45.31 -47.88
C HIS A 354 -93.60 -44.94 -48.50
N TRP A 355 -93.40 -45.22 -49.79
CA TRP A 355 -92.14 -44.90 -50.47
C TRP A 355 -91.98 -43.40 -50.73
N THR A 356 -93.08 -42.70 -51.01
CA THR A 356 -93.09 -41.24 -51.16
C THR A 356 -92.70 -40.58 -49.85
N ASP A 357 -93.33 -40.96 -48.73
CA ASP A 357 -92.98 -40.49 -47.38
C ASP A 357 -91.52 -40.80 -47.02
N PHE A 358 -91.03 -41.99 -47.39
CA PHE A 358 -89.64 -42.37 -47.15
C PHE A 358 -88.65 -41.51 -47.94
N ILE A 359 -88.91 -41.29 -49.24
CA ILE A 359 -88.07 -40.44 -50.09
C ILE A 359 -88.10 -39.00 -49.58
N GLU A 360 -89.28 -38.43 -49.31
CA GLU A 360 -89.45 -37.08 -48.75
C GLU A 360 -88.70 -36.91 -47.43
N LYS A 361 -88.75 -37.92 -46.55
CA LYS A 361 -87.96 -37.93 -45.31
C LYS A 361 -86.46 -37.91 -45.58
N GLN A 362 -85.95 -38.69 -46.54
CA GLN A 362 -84.53 -38.63 -46.91
C GLN A 362 -84.18 -37.27 -47.52
N GLU A 363 -85.07 -36.64 -48.30
CA GLU A 363 -84.85 -35.28 -48.81
C GLU A 363 -84.72 -34.26 -47.69
N LEU A 364 -85.59 -34.35 -46.69
CA LEU A 364 -85.60 -33.45 -45.54
C LEU A 364 -84.32 -33.62 -44.71
N ASP A 365 -83.89 -34.87 -44.45
CA ASP A 365 -82.61 -35.17 -43.80
C ASP A 365 -81.42 -34.59 -44.59
N ILE A 366 -81.41 -34.76 -45.93
CA ILE A 366 -80.38 -34.17 -46.81
C ILE A 366 -80.37 -32.65 -46.70
N CYS A 367 -81.54 -32.00 -46.67
CA CYS A 367 -81.66 -30.56 -46.50
C CYS A 367 -81.13 -30.09 -45.13
N GLN A 368 -81.45 -30.80 -44.05
CA GLN A 368 -80.92 -30.50 -42.72
C GLN A 368 -79.39 -30.66 -42.64
N LEU A 369 -78.85 -31.72 -43.24
CA LEU A 369 -77.40 -31.94 -43.31
C LEU A 369 -76.68 -30.88 -44.15
N ARG A 370 -77.29 -30.40 -45.25
CA ARG A 370 -76.77 -29.25 -46.02
C ARG A 370 -76.69 -28.00 -45.17
N LEU A 371 -77.76 -27.68 -44.43
CA LEU A 371 -77.78 -26.52 -43.52
C LEU A 371 -76.71 -26.65 -42.43
N ARG A 372 -76.54 -27.85 -41.85
CA ARG A 372 -75.49 -28.11 -40.85
C ARG A 372 -74.09 -27.91 -41.44
N ARG A 373 -73.81 -28.46 -42.61
CA ARG A 373 -72.55 -28.27 -43.34
C ARG A 373 -72.28 -26.78 -43.59
N ASP A 374 -73.29 -26.04 -44.05
CA ASP A 374 -73.12 -24.61 -44.37
C ASP A 374 -72.87 -23.77 -43.10
N ARG A 375 -73.48 -24.12 -41.96
CA ARG A 375 -73.13 -23.54 -40.65
C ARG A 375 -71.67 -23.79 -40.27
N VAL A 376 -71.21 -25.04 -40.38
CA VAL A 376 -69.80 -25.39 -40.10
C VAL A 376 -68.84 -24.64 -41.03
N LYS A 377 -69.20 -24.43 -42.30
CA LYS A 377 -68.38 -23.62 -43.24
C LYS A 377 -68.28 -22.14 -42.85
N VAL A 378 -69.35 -21.56 -42.30
CA VAL A 378 -69.33 -20.18 -41.79
C VAL A 378 -68.44 -20.08 -40.56
N GLU A 379 -68.54 -21.03 -39.63
CA GLU A 379 -67.68 -21.11 -38.45
C GLU A 379 -66.21 -21.30 -38.84
N TRP A 380 -65.94 -22.18 -39.80
CA TRP A 380 -64.61 -22.38 -40.38
C TRP A 380 -64.01 -21.09 -40.94
N SER A 381 -64.81 -20.32 -41.68
CA SER A 381 -64.38 -19.04 -42.26
C SER A 381 -64.07 -17.99 -41.17
N ARG A 382 -64.82 -17.98 -40.06
CA ARG A 382 -64.53 -17.14 -38.90
C ARG A 382 -63.24 -17.57 -38.20
N LEU A 383 -63.06 -18.87 -38.03
CA LEU A 383 -61.87 -19.43 -37.39
C LEU A 383 -60.59 -19.09 -38.18
N ILE A 384 -60.60 -19.21 -39.51
CA ILE A 384 -59.47 -18.82 -40.36
C ILE A 384 -59.08 -17.35 -40.10
N LYS A 385 -60.08 -16.45 -40.04
CA LYS A 385 -59.82 -15.03 -39.73
C LYS A 385 -59.20 -14.87 -38.34
N SER A 386 -59.77 -15.54 -37.32
CA SER A 386 -59.23 -15.50 -35.96
C SER A 386 -57.79 -16.01 -35.89
N LYS A 387 -57.47 -17.12 -36.57
CA LYS A 387 -56.11 -17.64 -36.66
C LYS A 387 -55.16 -16.65 -37.32
N TYR A 388 -55.58 -15.99 -38.41
CA TYR A 388 -54.78 -14.96 -39.06
C TYR A 388 -54.50 -13.78 -38.14
N TYR A 389 -55.51 -13.27 -37.42
CA TYR A 389 -55.32 -12.18 -36.44
C TYR A 389 -54.41 -12.60 -35.29
N CYS A 390 -54.60 -13.80 -34.74
CA CYS A 390 -53.77 -14.36 -33.67
C CYS A 390 -52.31 -14.51 -34.13
N GLN A 391 -52.07 -15.03 -35.34
CA GLN A 391 -50.71 -15.13 -35.90
C GLN A 391 -50.06 -13.76 -36.07
N ARG A 392 -50.78 -12.78 -36.62
CA ARG A 392 -50.24 -11.41 -36.78
C ARG A 392 -49.91 -10.76 -35.44
N LYS A 393 -50.75 -10.99 -34.43
CA LYS A 393 -50.51 -10.51 -33.06
C LYS A 393 -49.28 -11.19 -32.45
N LEU A 394 -49.12 -12.50 -32.64
CA LEU A 394 -47.94 -13.25 -32.21
C LEU A 394 -46.66 -12.69 -32.86
N ASP A 395 -46.67 -12.48 -34.18
CA ASP A 395 -45.51 -11.96 -34.90
C ASP A 395 -45.12 -10.54 -34.42
N ASP A 396 -46.11 -9.68 -34.12
CA ASP A 396 -45.88 -8.33 -33.59
C ASP A 396 -45.28 -8.35 -32.17
N VAL A 397 -45.86 -9.14 -31.26
CA VAL A 397 -45.38 -9.24 -29.87
C VAL A 397 -44.02 -9.95 -29.81
N ASP A 398 -43.81 -11.01 -30.59
CA ASP A 398 -42.52 -11.70 -30.65
C ASP A 398 -41.44 -10.77 -31.23
N SER A 399 -41.72 -10.03 -32.31
CA SER A 399 -40.78 -9.05 -32.86
C SER A 399 -40.37 -7.99 -31.81
N LYS A 400 -41.33 -7.46 -31.04
CA LYS A 400 -41.07 -6.54 -29.93
C LYS A 400 -40.24 -7.19 -28.82
N TYR A 401 -40.56 -8.42 -28.44
CA TYR A 401 -39.80 -9.19 -27.45
C TYR A 401 -38.34 -9.42 -27.91
N GLN A 402 -38.12 -9.87 -29.14
CA GLN A 402 -36.77 -10.09 -29.68
C GLN A 402 -35.95 -8.80 -29.74
N SER A 403 -36.59 -7.68 -30.12
CA SER A 403 -35.93 -6.37 -30.08
C SER A 403 -35.57 -5.95 -28.65
N CYS A 404 -36.50 -6.13 -27.70
CA CYS A 404 -36.29 -5.83 -26.29
C CYS A 404 -35.16 -6.67 -25.69
N LYS A 405 -35.12 -7.98 -26.01
CA LYS A 405 -34.10 -8.91 -25.58
C LYS A 405 -32.70 -8.49 -26.05
N LYS A 406 -32.55 -8.10 -27.32
CA LYS A 406 -31.27 -7.60 -27.84
C LYS A 406 -30.77 -6.36 -27.09
N VAL A 407 -31.66 -5.43 -26.76
CA VAL A 407 -31.32 -4.25 -25.95
C VAL A 407 -30.91 -4.66 -24.55
N LEU A 408 -31.60 -5.61 -23.95
CA LEU A 408 -31.29 -6.14 -22.63
C LEU A 408 -29.91 -6.79 -22.60
N ASP A 409 -29.57 -7.63 -23.57
CA ASP A 409 -28.24 -8.27 -23.67
C ASP A 409 -27.11 -7.22 -23.79
N GLN A 410 -27.35 -6.13 -24.53
CA GLN A 410 -26.41 -5.01 -24.63
C GLN A 410 -26.28 -4.24 -23.31
N MET A 411 -27.39 -4.03 -22.59
CA MET A 411 -27.38 -3.39 -21.29
C MET A 411 -26.67 -4.25 -20.24
N GLU A 412 -26.86 -5.57 -20.28
CA GLU A 412 -26.17 -6.52 -19.39
C GLU A 412 -24.66 -6.48 -19.59
N SER A 413 -24.22 -6.51 -20.84
CA SER A 413 -22.79 -6.39 -21.18
C SER A 413 -22.19 -5.07 -20.72
N LYS A 414 -22.95 -3.97 -20.82
CA LYS A 414 -22.53 -2.65 -20.31
C LYS A 414 -22.46 -2.65 -18.78
N LEU A 415 -23.50 -3.16 -18.10
CA LEU A 415 -23.55 -3.22 -16.65
C LEU A 415 -22.35 -4.00 -16.10
N GLN A 416 -22.07 -5.17 -16.67
CA GLN A 416 -20.91 -5.99 -16.28
C GLN A 416 -19.60 -5.21 -16.39
N LYS A 417 -19.40 -4.50 -17.51
CA LYS A 417 -18.20 -3.69 -17.73
C LYS A 417 -18.05 -2.58 -16.68
N GLU A 418 -19.14 -1.83 -16.42
CA GLU A 418 -19.10 -0.74 -15.45
C GLU A 418 -18.87 -1.25 -14.01
N GLU A 419 -19.39 -2.45 -13.68
CA GLU A 419 -19.15 -3.14 -12.40
C GLU A 419 -17.69 -3.62 -12.28
N ASP A 420 -17.10 -4.16 -13.34
CA ASP A 420 -15.69 -4.56 -13.37
C ASP A 420 -14.75 -3.35 -13.20
N ASP A 421 -15.08 -2.22 -13.86
CA ASP A 421 -14.34 -0.97 -13.73
C ASP A 421 -14.46 -0.39 -12.30
N TYR A 422 -15.64 -0.50 -11.66
CA TYR A 422 -15.85 -0.14 -10.26
C TYR A 422 -14.97 -0.99 -9.31
N LEU A 423 -15.00 -2.31 -9.46
CA LEU A 423 -14.20 -3.24 -8.63
C LEU A 423 -12.70 -2.99 -8.80
N LYS A 424 -12.26 -2.61 -9.99
CA LYS A 424 -10.85 -2.25 -10.22
C LYS A 424 -10.47 -0.98 -9.46
N LEU A 425 -11.30 0.07 -9.51
CA LEU A 425 -11.07 1.30 -8.76
C LEU A 425 -11.10 1.08 -7.24
N GLU A 426 -11.94 0.18 -6.76
CA GLU A 426 -12.00 -0.21 -5.34
C GLU A 426 -10.68 -0.85 -4.89
N ARG A 427 -10.19 -1.86 -5.63
CA ARG A 427 -8.88 -2.48 -5.35
C ARG A 427 -7.72 -1.50 -5.41
N ASP A 428 -7.73 -0.58 -6.39
CA ASP A 428 -6.71 0.46 -6.51
C ASP A 428 -6.75 1.42 -5.30
N LEU A 429 -7.95 1.76 -4.80
CA LEU A 429 -8.12 2.58 -3.61
C LEU A 429 -7.61 1.87 -2.34
N ASP A 430 -7.96 0.60 -2.15
CA ASP A 430 -7.48 -0.20 -1.02
C ASP A 430 -5.95 -0.33 -1.02
N GLY A 431 -5.37 -0.56 -2.20
CA GLY A 431 -3.92 -0.58 -2.39
C GLY A 431 -3.25 0.75 -2.06
N LEU A 432 -3.91 1.89 -2.33
CA LEU A 432 -3.43 3.21 -1.94
C LEU A 432 -3.57 3.45 -0.42
N ILE A 433 -4.68 3.02 0.19
CA ILE A 433 -4.89 3.11 1.64
C ILE A 433 -3.79 2.34 2.37
N ALA A 434 -3.58 1.07 2.03
CA ALA A 434 -2.55 0.24 2.66
C ALA A 434 -1.14 0.87 2.54
N LYS A 435 -0.81 1.48 1.41
CA LYS A 435 0.47 2.18 1.21
C LYS A 435 0.60 3.45 2.06
N VAL A 436 -0.48 4.22 2.20
CA VAL A 436 -0.50 5.39 3.08
C VAL A 436 -0.31 4.94 4.52
N ASP A 437 -1.03 3.93 4.99
CA ASP A 437 -0.94 3.44 6.37
C ASP A 437 0.48 2.94 6.70
N VAL A 438 1.15 2.26 5.77
CA VAL A 438 2.57 1.85 5.94
C VAL A 438 3.48 3.07 6.08
N LEU A 439 3.33 4.08 5.21
CA LEU A 439 4.17 5.29 5.29
C LEU A 439 3.88 6.12 6.54
N GLU A 440 2.63 6.19 7.01
CA GLU A 440 2.26 6.86 8.26
C GLU A 440 2.94 6.18 9.45
N ARG A 441 2.90 4.84 9.54
CA ARG A 441 3.63 4.10 10.58
C ARG A 441 5.14 4.35 10.54
N ILE A 442 5.75 4.30 9.35
CA ILE A 442 7.19 4.60 9.18
C ILE A 442 7.50 6.03 9.63
N ARG A 443 6.66 7.00 9.26
CA ARG A 443 6.81 8.40 9.66
C ARG A 443 6.67 8.56 11.17
N GLU A 444 5.66 7.94 11.78
CA GLU A 444 5.45 7.96 13.22
C GLU A 444 6.64 7.36 13.96
N GLN A 445 7.17 6.22 13.52
CA GLN A 445 8.36 5.63 14.12
C GLN A 445 9.57 6.56 14.04
N LYS A 446 9.77 7.24 12.89
CA LYS A 446 10.86 8.21 12.74
C LYS A 446 10.68 9.46 13.58
N ILE A 447 9.45 9.90 13.84
CA ILE A 447 9.16 11.06 14.70
C ILE A 447 9.24 10.69 16.19
N GLN A 448 8.72 9.52 16.58
CA GLN A 448 8.70 9.01 17.96
C GLN A 448 10.08 8.61 18.47
N THR A 449 11.03 8.30 17.59
CA THR A 449 12.44 8.33 17.98
C THR A 449 12.80 9.76 18.36
N HIS A 450 12.75 10.02 19.68
CA HIS A 450 13.20 11.18 20.49
C HIS A 450 14.34 12.04 19.90
N THR A 451 15.11 11.47 18.97
CA THR A 451 16.15 12.01 18.11
C THR A 451 15.89 13.45 17.66
N ILE A 452 14.80 13.79 16.95
CA ILE A 452 14.66 15.15 16.37
C ILE A 452 14.53 16.23 17.47
N GLU A 453 13.78 15.97 18.55
CA GLU A 453 13.67 16.94 19.64
C GLU A 453 14.97 17.08 20.43
N THR A 454 15.71 16.00 20.69
CA THR A 454 17.03 16.11 21.36
C THR A 454 18.15 16.72 20.50
N ILE A 455 18.03 16.68 19.16
CA ILE A 455 19.08 17.16 18.25
C ILE A 455 18.78 18.58 17.76
N PHE A 456 17.50 18.91 17.53
CA PHE A 456 17.11 20.17 16.89
C PHE A 456 16.37 21.15 17.81
N MET A 457 15.76 20.69 18.91
CA MET A 457 15.13 21.62 19.87
C MET A 457 16.11 21.95 20.98
N LYS A 458 16.75 23.12 20.83
CA LYS A 458 17.38 23.85 21.94
C LYS A 458 16.45 23.83 23.16
N PRO A 459 16.98 23.69 24.39
CA PRO A 459 16.16 23.89 25.58
C PRO A 459 15.58 25.30 25.54
N LYS A 460 14.27 25.41 25.29
CA LYS A 460 13.53 26.65 25.48
C LYS A 460 13.40 26.89 26.98
N ALA A 461 14.35 27.65 27.53
CA ALA A 461 14.19 28.69 28.54
C ALA A 461 15.50 28.89 29.32
N LEU A 462 16.38 29.73 28.79
CA LEU A 462 17.01 30.81 29.56
C LEU A 462 17.63 31.77 28.53
N GLU A 463 16.94 32.88 28.27
CA GLU A 463 17.47 33.97 27.46
C GLU A 463 18.50 34.76 28.28
N SER A 464 19.78 34.56 28.00
CA SER A 464 20.77 35.63 27.78
C SER A 464 22.18 35.04 27.84
N GLU A 465 22.81 34.89 26.68
CA GLU A 465 24.18 35.35 26.41
C GLU A 465 24.55 35.07 24.94
N PRO A 466 25.21 36.00 24.24
CA PRO A 466 25.67 35.79 22.88
C PRO A 466 27.03 35.11 22.94
N ASN A 467 27.05 33.78 22.85
CA ASN A 467 28.16 32.94 22.36
C ASN A 467 27.93 31.53 22.88
N SER A 468 27.47 30.62 22.03
CA SER A 468 27.59 29.19 22.32
C SER A 468 28.11 28.50 21.08
N ASP A 469 29.44 28.45 21.02
CA ASP A 469 30.18 27.26 20.63
C ASP A 469 29.33 26.03 20.95
N THR A 470 28.97 25.31 19.89
CA THR A 470 28.30 24.03 19.99
C THR A 470 29.15 23.10 20.87
N THR A 471 28.57 22.12 21.54
CA THR A 471 29.32 21.08 22.25
C THR A 471 30.39 20.41 21.37
N PHE A 472 30.22 20.46 20.04
CA PHE A 472 31.21 20.12 19.03
C PHE A 472 32.36 21.15 18.89
N ASP A 473 32.06 22.45 18.92
CA ASP A 473 33.08 23.52 18.97
C ASP A 473 33.80 23.53 20.31
N LYS A 474 33.14 23.22 21.44
CA LYS A 474 33.80 23.03 22.74
C LYS A 474 34.69 21.78 22.75
N ALA A 475 34.27 20.66 22.14
CA ALA A 475 35.13 19.48 21.99
C ALA A 475 36.31 19.74 21.03
N SER A 476 36.05 20.41 19.92
CA SER A 476 37.07 20.83 18.94
C SER A 476 37.98 21.93 19.50
N SER A 477 37.49 22.79 20.39
CA SER A 477 38.22 23.85 21.09
C SER A 477 39.03 23.29 22.25
N LEU A 478 38.55 22.30 23.00
CA LEU A 478 39.36 21.57 23.99
C LEU A 478 40.52 20.87 23.29
N VAL A 479 40.24 20.12 22.21
CA VAL A 479 41.27 19.48 21.39
C VAL A 479 42.22 20.52 20.76
N ALA A 480 41.70 21.65 20.27
CA ALA A 480 42.52 22.69 19.63
C ALA A 480 43.17 23.70 20.59
N SER A 481 42.80 23.72 21.88
CA SER A 481 43.41 24.53 22.94
C SER A 481 44.54 23.77 23.63
N GLU A 482 44.44 22.44 23.73
CA GLU A 482 45.57 21.60 24.12
C GLU A 482 46.59 21.43 22.98
N ILE A 483 46.14 21.32 21.73
CA ILE A 483 47.07 21.34 20.57
C ILE A 483 47.63 22.75 20.33
N GLY A 484 46.88 23.81 20.67
CA GLY A 484 47.19 25.19 20.31
C GLY A 484 48.28 25.87 21.14
N LYS A 485 48.55 25.42 22.37
CA LYS A 485 49.53 26.09 23.24
C LYS A 485 50.98 25.78 22.89
N ASP A 486 51.26 24.58 22.36
CA ASP A 486 52.64 24.16 22.05
C ASP A 486 52.92 23.83 20.58
N TRP A 487 51.91 23.84 19.69
CA TRP A 487 52.11 23.50 18.28
C TRP A 487 53.16 24.36 17.56
N ILE A 488 53.25 25.67 17.86
CA ILE A 488 54.24 26.57 17.22
C ILE A 488 55.67 26.26 17.67
N CYS A 489 55.85 25.81 18.91
CA CYS A 489 57.13 25.34 19.44
C CYS A 489 57.47 23.97 18.84
N LEU A 490 56.51 23.03 18.80
CA LEU A 490 56.63 21.74 18.14
C LEU A 490 57.02 21.87 16.66
N TYR A 491 56.40 22.76 15.90
CA TYR A 491 56.64 22.93 14.46
C TYR A 491 58.04 23.45 14.12
N LYS A 492 58.64 24.24 15.02
CA LYS A 492 59.98 24.81 14.85
C LYS A 492 61.10 23.81 15.21
N ILE A 493 60.78 22.78 16.00
CA ILE A 493 61.74 21.87 16.63
C ILE A 493 61.66 20.45 16.01
N LEU A 494 60.70 20.18 15.12
CA LEU A 494 60.64 18.92 14.36
C LEU A 494 61.91 18.70 13.49
N PRO A 495 62.61 17.54 13.62
CA PRO A 495 63.83 17.25 12.87
C PRO A 495 63.56 16.94 11.39
N PHE A 496 62.30 16.77 11.01
CA PHE A 496 61.86 16.59 9.62
C PHE A 496 60.94 17.75 9.23
N ARG A 497 61.30 18.45 8.15
CA ARG A 497 60.37 19.31 7.41
C ARG A 497 59.45 18.38 6.62
N PRO A 498 58.13 18.34 6.88
CA PRO A 498 57.22 17.68 5.95
C PRO A 498 57.43 18.31 4.57
N THR A 499 57.42 17.52 3.49
CA THR A 499 57.42 18.01 2.10
C THR A 499 56.08 18.68 1.76
N ARG A 500 55.66 19.64 2.59
CA ARG A 500 54.56 20.56 2.34
C ARG A 500 55.16 21.87 1.82
N ASP A 501 54.56 22.40 0.75
CA ASP A 501 54.87 23.71 0.19
C ASP A 501 54.81 24.80 1.29
N ILE A 502 55.74 25.74 1.24
CA ILE A 502 55.85 26.91 2.10
C ILE A 502 54.52 27.68 2.17
N ARG A 503 53.74 27.69 1.08
CA ARG A 503 52.41 28.32 1.03
C ARG A 503 51.34 27.63 1.87
N SER A 504 51.43 26.32 2.07
CA SER A 504 50.49 25.60 2.96
C SER A 504 50.85 25.85 4.42
N ARG A 505 52.15 25.90 4.74
CA ARG A 505 52.65 26.26 6.07
C ARG A 505 52.28 27.68 6.50
N MET A 506 52.38 28.65 5.59
CA MET A 506 51.99 30.03 5.92
C MET A 506 50.48 30.17 6.13
N ARG A 507 49.66 29.43 5.38
CA ARG A 507 48.21 29.43 5.57
C ARG A 507 47.79 28.98 6.96
N ASP A 508 48.39 27.91 7.49
CA ASP A 508 48.04 27.37 8.81
C ASP A 508 48.46 28.32 9.95
N ILE A 509 49.54 29.09 9.74
CA ILE A 509 50.04 30.10 10.69
C ILE A 509 49.20 31.38 10.63
N GLU A 510 48.75 31.77 9.43
CA GLU A 510 47.97 32.99 9.21
C GLU A 510 46.47 32.79 9.48
N SER A 511 45.94 31.56 9.41
CA SER A 511 44.51 31.26 9.62
C SER A 511 44.01 31.40 11.07
N ARG A 512 44.82 31.95 11.99
CA ARG A 512 44.46 32.09 13.41
C ARG A 512 44.78 33.45 14.04
N ASN A 513 45.15 34.46 13.24
CA ASN A 513 45.20 35.86 13.70
C ASN A 513 43.96 36.63 13.26
#